data_AF-A0A3N6R135-F1
#
_entry.id   AF-A0A3N6R135-F1
#
_cell.length_a   1.000
_cell.length_b   1.000
_cell.length_c   1.000
_cell.angle_alpha   90.00
_cell.angle_beta   90.00
_cell.angle_gamma   90.00
#
_symmetry.space_group_name_H-M   'P 1'
#
loop_
_entity.id
_entity.type
_entity.pdbx_description
1 polymer ?
#
loop_
_entity_poly.entity_id
_entity_poly.type
_entity_poly.pdbx_seq_one_letter_code
_entity_poly.pdbx_strand_id
1 'polypeptide(L)'
;MYKDVQTIFNSIPNEVAWQNIVQFEQLDDRVAIANDFYPNMVGVNDGFIEWCPNDEPPSYLERLMWWWVVRPDMGVAFALEDPVELKRIIGNYILINE
;
A
#
# COMPACT_ATOMS: atom_id res chain seq x y z
N MET A 1 1.44 19.78 7.60
CA MET A 1 2.13 18.92 6.61
C MET A 1 2.30 17.49 7.10
N TYR A 2 3.12 17.17 8.10
CA TYR A 2 3.24 15.77 8.59
C TYR A 2 1.97 15.22 9.28
N LYS A 3 1.22 16.06 10.00
CA LYS A 3 -0.06 15.64 10.63
C LYS A 3 -1.14 15.24 9.62
N ASP A 4 -1.11 15.83 8.44
CA ASP A 4 -2.15 15.62 7.43
C ASP A 4 -1.97 14.25 6.76
N VAL A 5 -0.71 13.87 6.49
CA VAL A 5 -0.31 12.59 5.91
C VAL A 5 -0.66 11.42 6.82
N GLN A 6 -0.26 11.47 8.09
CA GLN A 6 -0.60 10.46 9.09
C GLN A 6 -2.12 10.32 9.33
N THR A 7 -2.87 11.43 9.23
CA THR A 7 -4.33 11.39 9.35
C THR A 7 -4.98 10.69 8.15
N ILE A 8 -4.48 10.96 6.93
CA ILE A 8 -4.94 10.27 5.71
C ILE A 8 -4.62 8.77 5.79
N PHE A 9 -3.44 8.43 6.26
CA PHE A 9 -2.99 7.04 6.42
C PHE A 9 -3.83 6.27 7.44
N ASN A 10 -4.14 6.88 8.58
CA ASN A 10 -5.05 6.28 9.58
C ASN A 10 -6.52 6.24 9.11
N SER A 11 -6.85 6.86 7.97
CA SER A 11 -8.21 6.86 7.41
C SER A 11 -8.43 5.77 6.36
N ILE A 12 -7.38 5.08 5.89
CA ILE A 12 -7.53 3.98 4.94
C ILE A 12 -8.13 2.79 5.69
N PRO A 13 -9.34 2.34 5.33
CA PRO A 13 -10.01 1.25 6.01
C PRO A 13 -9.31 -0.09 5.74
N ASN A 14 -9.60 -1.09 6.57
CA ASN A 14 -9.09 -2.45 6.39
C ASN A 14 -9.70 -3.12 5.14
N GLU A 15 -10.90 -2.70 4.72
CA GLU A 15 -11.56 -3.20 3.51
C GLU A 15 -11.76 -2.04 2.52
N VAL A 16 -11.33 -2.23 1.28
CA VAL A 16 -11.43 -1.21 0.24
C VAL A 16 -12.09 -1.80 -1.01
N ALA A 17 -13.26 -1.27 -1.36
CA ALA A 17 -13.95 -1.60 -2.60
C ALA A 17 -13.09 -1.23 -3.83
N TRP A 18 -13.13 -2.07 -4.88
CA TRP A 18 -12.33 -1.89 -6.11
C TRP A 18 -12.47 -0.49 -6.73
N GLN A 19 -13.68 0.06 -6.74
CA GLN A 19 -13.97 1.39 -7.26
C GLN A 19 -13.28 2.55 -6.52
N ASN A 20 -12.80 2.31 -5.30
CA ASN A 20 -12.10 3.28 -4.46
C ASN A 20 -10.58 3.13 -4.53
N ILE A 21 -10.07 2.14 -5.25
CA ILE A 21 -8.64 1.90 -5.42
C ILE A 21 -8.12 2.79 -6.54
N VAL A 22 -7.09 3.58 -6.25
CA VAL A 22 -6.45 4.41 -7.26
C VAL A 22 -5.59 3.55 -8.17
N GLN A 23 -5.65 3.80 -9.49
CA GLN A 23 -4.95 3.00 -10.50
C GLN A 23 -5.30 1.51 -10.38
N PHE A 24 -6.60 1.20 -10.31
CA PHE A 24 -7.12 -0.16 -10.15
C PHE A 24 -6.59 -1.15 -11.20
N GLU A 25 -6.36 -0.72 -12.44
CA GLU A 25 -5.84 -1.59 -13.51
C GLU A 25 -4.46 -2.21 -13.22
N GLN A 26 -3.71 -1.63 -12.28
CA GLN A 26 -2.40 -2.13 -11.84
C GLN A 26 -2.48 -2.78 -10.45
N LEU A 27 -3.68 -3.03 -9.92
CA LEU A 27 -3.85 -3.57 -8.57
C LEU A 27 -3.21 -4.96 -8.43
N ASP A 28 -3.39 -5.83 -9.41
CA ASP A 28 -2.87 -7.21 -9.34
C ASP A 28 -1.34 -7.22 -9.14
N ASP A 29 -0.62 -6.37 -9.88
CA ASP A 29 0.83 -6.22 -9.73
C ASP A 29 1.21 -5.72 -8.33
N ARG A 30 0.45 -4.76 -7.78
CA ARG A 30 0.69 -4.23 -6.43
C ARG A 30 0.40 -5.26 -5.35
N VAL A 31 -0.66 -6.06 -5.51
CA VAL A 31 -0.99 -7.16 -4.60
C VAL A 31 0.10 -8.22 -4.64
N ALA A 32 0.59 -8.59 -5.83
CA ALA A 32 1.69 -9.53 -5.98
C ALA A 32 2.95 -9.04 -5.26
N ILE A 33 3.33 -7.78 -5.49
CA ILE A 33 4.48 -7.16 -4.81
C ILE A 33 4.26 -7.15 -3.29
N ALA A 34 3.11 -6.69 -2.81
CA ALA A 34 2.84 -6.65 -1.37
C ALA A 34 2.95 -8.03 -0.72
N ASN A 35 2.39 -9.06 -1.38
CA ASN A 35 2.42 -10.43 -0.89
C ASN A 35 3.81 -11.10 -1.01
N ASP A 36 4.69 -10.65 -1.91
CA ASP A 36 6.09 -11.08 -1.96
C ASP A 36 6.88 -10.56 -0.74
N PHE A 37 6.56 -9.36 -0.25
CA PHE A 37 7.19 -8.78 0.95
C PHE A 37 6.57 -9.34 2.24
N TYR A 38 5.24 -9.40 2.29
CA TYR A 38 4.47 -9.86 3.43
C TYR A 38 3.45 -10.89 2.95
N PRO A 39 3.76 -12.19 3.06
CA PRO A 39 2.90 -13.25 2.54
C PRO A 39 1.47 -13.13 3.07
N ASN A 40 0.49 -13.17 2.16
CA ASN A 40 -0.95 -13.09 2.45
C ASN A 40 -1.42 -11.78 3.12
N MET A 41 -0.63 -10.71 3.02
CA MET A 41 -0.97 -9.43 3.60
C MET A 41 -2.22 -8.79 2.98
N VAL A 42 -2.48 -9.08 1.71
CA VAL A 42 -3.67 -8.58 0.99
C VAL A 42 -4.57 -9.74 0.62
N GLY A 43 -5.77 -9.77 1.22
CA GLY A 43 -6.88 -10.62 0.81
C GLY A 43 -7.59 -10.02 -0.40
N VAL A 44 -7.80 -10.82 -1.45
CA VAL A 44 -8.58 -10.41 -2.63
C VAL A 44 -9.93 -11.10 -2.58
N ASN A 45 -10.99 -10.30 -2.45
CA ASN A 45 -12.37 -10.76 -2.34
C ASN A 45 -13.20 -10.25 -3.54
N ASP A 46 -14.44 -10.72 -3.67
CA ASP A 46 -15.34 -10.28 -4.75
C ASP A 46 -15.75 -8.80 -4.54
N GLY A 47 -15.20 -7.91 -5.36
CA GLY A 47 -15.49 -6.47 -5.36
C GLY A 47 -14.68 -5.62 -4.38
N PHE A 48 -13.79 -6.20 -3.57
CA PHE A 48 -12.94 -5.47 -2.62
C PHE A 48 -11.62 -6.19 -2.31
N ILE A 49 -10.69 -5.47 -1.68
CA ILE A 49 -9.51 -6.05 -1.03
C ILE A 49 -9.56 -5.82 0.47
N GLU A 50 -8.94 -6.72 1.21
CA GLU A 50 -8.88 -6.74 2.67
C GLU A 50 -7.42 -6.70 3.16
N TRP A 51 -7.18 -5.94 4.22
CA TRP A 51 -5.91 -5.86 4.91
C TRP A 51 -5.79 -6.96 5.96
N CYS A 52 -4.84 -7.87 5.75
CA CYS A 52 -4.55 -9.00 6.61
C CYS A 52 -3.11 -8.90 7.13
N PRO A 53 -2.79 -7.99 8.08
CA PRO A 53 -1.42 -7.84 8.56
C PRO A 53 -0.89 -9.15 9.17
N ASN A 54 0.40 -9.41 8.95
CA ASN A 54 1.10 -10.58 9.46
C ASN A 54 1.50 -10.40 10.92
N ASP A 55 1.81 -9.17 11.34
CA ASP A 55 2.17 -8.84 12.71
C ASP A 55 1.00 -8.24 13.51
N GLU A 56 1.00 -8.47 14.83
CA GLU A 56 0.09 -7.82 15.78
C GLU A 56 0.86 -7.19 16.95
N PRO A 57 0.95 -5.83 17.04
CA PRO A 57 0.40 -4.85 16.11
C PRO A 57 1.17 -4.83 14.77
N PRO A 58 0.52 -4.40 13.66
CA PRO A 58 1.17 -4.37 12.35
C PRO A 58 2.40 -3.47 12.34
N SER A 59 3.44 -3.91 11.66
CA SER A 59 4.65 -3.14 11.48
C SER A 59 4.38 -1.83 10.73
N TYR A 60 5.30 -0.88 10.84
CA TYR A 60 5.18 0.39 10.10
C TYR A 60 5.26 0.15 8.58
N LEU A 61 6.11 -0.79 8.16
CA LEU A 61 6.29 -1.15 6.75
C LEU A 61 5.05 -1.86 6.17
N GLU A 62 4.40 -2.75 6.91
CA GLU A 62 3.12 -3.33 6.47
C GLU A 62 2.06 -2.25 6.27
N ARG A 63 1.94 -1.29 7.21
CA ARG A 63 1.00 -0.19 7.04
C ARG A 63 1.30 0.64 5.79
N LEU A 64 2.57 0.99 5.57
CA LEU A 64 2.99 1.71 4.38
C LEU A 64 2.71 0.92 3.09
N MET A 65 2.93 -0.40 3.10
CA MET A 65 2.63 -1.28 1.97
C MET A 65 1.13 -1.31 1.68
N TRP A 66 0.28 -1.43 2.70
CA TRP A 66 -1.18 -1.42 2.55
C TRP A 66 -1.66 -0.14 1.91
N TRP A 67 -1.15 0.99 2.41
CA TRP A 67 -1.51 2.30 1.88
C TRP A 67 -1.05 2.48 0.44
N TRP A 68 0.12 1.96 0.08
CA TRP A 68 0.61 2.00 -1.31
C TRP A 68 -0.23 1.14 -2.25
N VAL A 69 -0.70 -0.05 -1.82
CA VAL A 69 -1.60 -0.89 -2.62
C VAL A 69 -2.88 -0.14 -3.00
N VAL A 70 -3.45 0.61 -2.04
CA VAL A 70 -4.73 1.34 -2.20
C VAL A 70 -4.56 2.69 -2.89
N ARG A 71 -3.51 3.44 -2.54
CA ARG A 71 -3.24 4.82 -2.96
C ARG A 71 -1.80 4.97 -3.48
N PRO A 72 -1.45 4.31 -4.60
CA PRO A 72 -0.09 4.41 -5.16
C PRO A 72 0.29 5.84 -5.59
N ASP A 73 -0.70 6.69 -5.85
CA ASP A 73 -0.53 8.13 -6.13
C ASP A 73 0.11 8.90 -4.97
N MET A 74 0.00 8.37 -3.74
CA MET A 74 0.66 8.92 -2.56
C MET A 74 2.10 8.41 -2.37
N GLY A 75 2.63 7.63 -3.34
CA GLY A 75 4.00 7.08 -3.41
C GLY A 75 5.10 8.03 -2.92
N VAL A 76 5.06 9.28 -3.40
CA VAL A 76 6.05 10.31 -3.05
C VAL A 76 5.95 10.72 -1.58
N ALA A 77 4.75 10.79 -1.02
CA ALA A 77 4.55 11.10 0.40
C ALA A 77 5.05 9.94 1.29
N PHE A 78 4.81 8.69 0.89
CA PHE A 78 5.35 7.52 1.61
C PHE A 78 6.88 7.47 1.58
N ALA A 79 7.49 7.77 0.43
CA ALA A 79 8.94 7.81 0.25
C ALA A 79 9.64 8.89 1.11
N LEU A 80 8.91 9.91 1.57
CA LEU A 80 9.43 10.93 2.47
C LEU A 80 9.38 10.52 3.95
N GLU A 81 8.47 9.60 4.33
CA GLU A 81 8.34 9.16 5.72
C GLU A 81 9.25 7.97 6.08
N ASP A 82 9.48 7.01 5.17
CA ASP A 82 10.48 5.95 5.35
C ASP A 82 11.32 5.73 4.07
N PRO A 83 12.48 6.40 3.96
CA PRO A 83 13.11 6.62 2.68
C PRO A 83 13.98 5.47 2.16
N VAL A 84 14.23 4.38 2.88
CA VAL A 84 15.20 3.37 2.40
C VAL A 84 14.50 2.13 1.87
N GLU A 85 13.73 1.46 2.71
CA GLU A 85 13.12 0.18 2.33
C GLU A 85 11.92 0.40 1.42
N LEU A 86 11.07 1.36 1.74
CA LEU A 86 9.91 1.70 0.92
C LEU A 86 10.30 2.33 -0.42
N LYS A 87 11.35 3.16 -0.47
CA LYS A 87 11.86 3.68 -1.76
C LYS A 87 12.40 2.58 -2.66
N ARG A 88 12.95 1.49 -2.10
CA ARG A 88 13.39 0.36 -2.92
C ARG A 88 12.19 -0.35 -3.56
N ILE A 89 11.09 -0.47 -2.83
CA ILE A 89 9.85 -1.12 -3.27
C ILE A 89 9.11 -0.24 -4.29
N ILE A 90 8.82 1.00 -3.89
CA ILE A 90 8.10 1.99 -4.71
C ILE A 90 8.96 2.43 -5.90
N GLY A 91 10.27 2.62 -5.72
CA GLY A 91 11.18 3.02 -6.78
C GLY A 91 11.23 1.99 -7.91
N ASN A 92 11.24 0.70 -7.59
CA ASN A 92 11.15 -0.34 -8.62
C ASN A 92 9.80 -0.26 -9.38
N TYR A 93 8.68 0.00 -8.70
CA TYR A 93 7.39 0.16 -9.37
C TYR A 93 7.30 1.43 -10.23
N ILE A 94 7.79 2.57 -9.74
CA ILE A 94 7.78 3.84 -10.49
C ILE A 94 8.65 3.72 -11.74
N LEU A 95 9.85 3.12 -11.62
CA LEU A 95 10.80 3.00 -12.72
C LEU A 95 10.40 1.94 -13.77
N ILE A 96 9.52 0.98 -13.44
CA ILE A 96 8.99 0.01 -14.42
C ILE A 96 7.85 0.62 -15.26
N ASN A 97 7.20 1.68 -14.76
CA ASN A 97 6.03 2.30 -15.38
C ASN A 97 6.33 3.65 -16.09
N GLU A 98 7.61 3.99 -16.32
CA GLU A 98 8.06 5.13 -17.14
C GLU A 98 8.53 4.72 -18.55
#